data_AF-D1VUM6-F1
#
_entry.id   AF-D1VUM6-F1
#
_cell.length_a   1.000
_cell.length_b   1.000
_cell.length_c   1.000
_cell.angle_alpha   90.00
_cell.angle_beta   90.00
_cell.angle_gamma   90.00
#
_symmetry.space_group_name_H-M   'P 1'
#
loop_
_entity.id
_entity.type
_entity.pdbx_description
1 polymer ?
#
loop_
_entity_poly.entity_id
_entity_poly.type
_entity_poly.pdbx_seq_one_letter_code
_entity_poly.pdbx_strand_id
1 'polypeptide(L)'
;MLEALYISSPSLYHAILKIGEDDKKDQATFISLYKYLIRASSRTTPFELMANVALGSFSSDDKSCIEKLNSTDKKILVSYSWIYKLVDELQRDQNVLDRISVVWNKSTYVTSSRIRNPNFVNQGVNRLNEHKNTSIRFTKLIQIIKDSTVSFEKYSKLIGIVDNYYKNVPREKIIDTINLLIEKEYLLTELRIPAYCENPILYILSVLKKNNLNEDLQAKLLEIINEIKNCEKFGGGINFLKKITNIMKKIYKNELYLNVNTGMNLKSCELPISIKNKLENFVEVIRSFSVESRTFSSLKDFKNRFQEEYGTGVEVPLIQLLDPAGFNGLSYYLENQYNPSSQDTKITNIVDNKVQEALFNGEKRVYLYKDDFKNLVLNEQANFSKSFDMNIMIYKDDEIKMKIGANFGANEAGKSFQRFSGVFKEDKFKKYNKIYEYAKGDDYLYVDLI
;
A
#
# COMPACT_ATOMS: atom_id res chain seq x y z
N MET A 1 1.93 -26.07 -6.66
CA MET A 1 0.95 -25.34 -7.49
C MET A 1 -0.43 -25.25 -6.86
N LEU A 2 -1.10 -26.38 -6.52
CA LEU A 2 -2.45 -26.35 -5.94
C LEU A 2 -2.58 -25.49 -4.66
N GLU A 3 -1.60 -25.55 -3.76
CA GLU A 3 -1.54 -24.67 -2.57
C GLU A 3 -1.51 -23.19 -2.97
N ALA A 4 -0.70 -22.84 -3.97
CA ALA A 4 -0.56 -21.47 -4.46
C ALA A 4 -1.86 -20.96 -5.11
N LEU A 5 -2.56 -21.81 -5.86
CA LEU A 5 -3.85 -21.49 -6.44
C LEU A 5 -4.96 -21.37 -5.39
N TYR A 6 -4.92 -22.18 -4.32
CA TYR A 6 -5.90 -22.09 -3.24
C TYR A 6 -5.97 -20.69 -2.62
N ILE A 7 -4.84 -20.00 -2.52
CA ILE A 7 -4.76 -18.61 -2.02
C ILE A 7 -4.98 -17.59 -3.13
N SER A 8 -4.21 -17.70 -4.22
CA SER A 8 -4.20 -16.66 -5.26
C SER A 8 -5.42 -16.67 -6.18
N SER A 9 -6.13 -17.79 -6.29
CA SER A 9 -7.35 -17.94 -7.10
C SER A 9 -8.20 -19.11 -6.59
N PRO A 10 -8.97 -18.91 -5.50
CA PRO A 10 -9.84 -19.95 -4.95
C PRO A 10 -10.82 -20.52 -5.98
N SER A 11 -11.33 -19.68 -6.90
CA SER A 11 -12.21 -20.10 -7.98
C SER A 11 -11.52 -21.06 -8.95
N LEU A 12 -10.29 -20.76 -9.40
CA LEU A 12 -9.52 -21.65 -10.26
C LEU A 12 -9.14 -22.94 -9.54
N TYR A 13 -8.77 -22.87 -8.26
CA TYR A 13 -8.53 -24.06 -7.45
C TYR A 13 -9.74 -25.00 -7.46
N HIS A 14 -10.94 -24.48 -7.23
CA HIS A 14 -12.17 -25.27 -7.25
C HIS A 14 -12.54 -25.76 -8.66
N ALA A 15 -12.26 -24.99 -9.70
CA ALA A 15 -12.47 -25.41 -11.09
C ALA A 15 -11.57 -26.61 -11.46
N ILE A 16 -10.29 -26.60 -11.03
CA ILE A 16 -9.36 -27.71 -11.25
C ILE A 16 -9.85 -29.01 -10.63
N LEU A 17 -10.49 -28.95 -9.46
CA LEU A 17 -11.02 -30.15 -8.80
C LEU A 17 -12.23 -30.76 -9.52
N LYS A 18 -12.85 -30.04 -10.48
CA LYS A 18 -14.02 -30.44 -11.25
C LYS A 18 -13.71 -30.78 -12.72
N ILE A 19 -12.42 -30.80 -13.08
CA ILE A 19 -12.01 -31.17 -14.44
C ILE A 19 -12.52 -32.58 -14.75
N GLY A 20 -13.07 -32.76 -15.96
CA GLY A 20 -13.71 -33.99 -16.41
C GLY A 20 -15.24 -34.00 -16.27
N GLU A 21 -15.84 -32.93 -15.72
CA GLU A 21 -17.30 -32.77 -15.63
C GLU A 21 -17.91 -31.98 -16.81
N ASP A 22 -17.16 -31.06 -17.45
CA ASP A 22 -17.64 -30.19 -18.54
C ASP A 22 -16.48 -29.72 -19.44
N ASP A 23 -16.37 -30.30 -20.64
CA ASP A 23 -15.27 -30.07 -21.59
C ASP A 23 -15.02 -28.59 -21.93
N LYS A 24 -16.09 -27.76 -22.00
CA LYS A 24 -15.94 -26.33 -22.32
C LYS A 24 -15.35 -25.56 -21.15
N LYS A 25 -15.78 -25.87 -19.92
CA LYS A 25 -15.22 -25.24 -18.71
C LYS A 25 -13.79 -25.71 -18.45
N ASP A 26 -13.46 -26.93 -18.87
CA ASP A 26 -12.12 -27.49 -18.74
C ASP A 26 -11.10 -26.72 -19.58
N GLN A 27 -11.43 -26.37 -20.83
CA GLN A 27 -10.55 -25.55 -21.67
C GLN A 27 -10.19 -24.21 -21.03
N ALA A 28 -11.17 -23.48 -20.48
CA ALA A 28 -10.93 -22.23 -19.79
C ALA A 28 -10.06 -22.40 -18.52
N THR A 29 -10.26 -23.51 -17.82
CA THR A 29 -9.49 -23.91 -16.63
C THR A 29 -8.04 -24.21 -17.01
N PHE A 30 -7.79 -24.95 -18.09
CA PHE A 30 -6.44 -25.24 -18.59
C PHE A 30 -5.68 -23.98 -19.01
N ILE A 31 -6.33 -23.07 -19.75
CA ILE A 31 -5.72 -21.79 -20.13
C ILE A 31 -5.32 -20.98 -18.89
N SER A 32 -6.19 -20.95 -17.87
CA SER A 32 -5.93 -20.23 -16.64
C SER A 32 -4.80 -20.86 -15.84
N LEU A 33 -4.77 -22.18 -15.70
CA LEU A 33 -3.68 -22.92 -15.06
C LEU A 33 -2.35 -22.69 -15.78
N TYR A 34 -2.34 -22.71 -17.12
CA TYR A 34 -1.15 -22.44 -17.92
C TYR A 34 -0.58 -21.04 -17.66
N LYS A 35 -1.44 -20.01 -17.57
CA LYS A 35 -1.01 -18.65 -17.20
C LYS A 35 -0.37 -18.59 -15.82
N TYR A 36 -0.89 -19.34 -14.85
CA TYR A 36 -0.31 -19.41 -13.51
C TYR A 36 1.02 -20.18 -13.47
N LEU A 37 1.16 -21.23 -14.28
CA LEU A 37 2.44 -21.94 -14.46
C LEU A 37 3.51 -21.01 -15.05
N ILE A 38 3.19 -20.28 -16.12
CA ILE A 38 4.08 -19.26 -16.69
C ILE A 38 4.45 -18.23 -15.62
N ARG A 39 3.49 -17.73 -14.85
CA ARG A 39 3.76 -16.77 -13.77
C ARG A 39 4.78 -17.32 -12.77
N ALA A 40 4.55 -18.53 -12.27
CA ALA A 40 5.41 -19.16 -11.27
C ALA A 40 6.82 -19.50 -11.80
N SER A 41 6.97 -19.70 -13.11
CA SER A 41 8.26 -20.04 -13.72
C SER A 41 9.05 -18.85 -14.25
N SER A 42 8.38 -17.74 -14.61
CA SER A 42 9.04 -16.66 -15.37
C SER A 42 8.91 -15.26 -14.76
N ARG A 43 7.97 -15.01 -13.84
CA ARG A 43 7.77 -13.67 -13.26
C ARG A 43 8.36 -13.59 -11.86
N THR A 44 9.24 -12.61 -11.66
CA THR A 44 9.91 -12.36 -10.37
C THR A 44 9.13 -11.46 -9.42
N THR A 45 7.98 -10.91 -9.85
CA THR A 45 7.14 -10.03 -9.02
C THR A 45 6.54 -10.80 -7.84
N PRO A 46 6.89 -10.46 -6.58
CA PRO A 46 6.39 -11.18 -5.41
C PRO A 46 4.87 -11.18 -5.35
N PHE A 47 4.29 -12.37 -5.25
CA PHE A 47 2.85 -12.57 -5.19
C PHE A 47 2.54 -13.94 -4.62
N GLU A 48 1.99 -13.95 -3.40
CA GLU A 48 1.58 -15.17 -2.71
C GLU A 48 2.71 -16.22 -2.72
N LEU A 49 2.38 -17.47 -3.02
CA LEU A 49 3.33 -18.57 -3.14
C LEU A 49 4.00 -18.68 -4.54
N MET A 50 3.83 -17.69 -5.43
CA MET A 50 4.31 -17.75 -6.82
C MET A 50 5.72 -17.17 -7.02
N ALA A 51 6.16 -16.30 -6.12
CA ALA A 51 7.49 -15.69 -6.16
C ALA A 51 7.94 -15.33 -4.74
N ASN A 52 9.22 -15.56 -4.46
CA ASN A 52 9.78 -15.43 -3.12
C ASN A 52 10.68 -14.19 -3.02
N VAL A 53 10.87 -13.69 -1.81
CA VAL A 53 11.77 -12.56 -1.51
C VAL A 53 12.90 -12.97 -0.58
N ALA A 54 14.04 -12.30 -0.70
CA ALA A 54 15.16 -12.46 0.22
C ALA A 54 16.01 -11.19 0.25
N LEU A 55 16.73 -10.97 1.35
CA LEU A 55 17.72 -9.90 1.47
C LEU A 55 19.10 -10.43 1.08
N GLY A 56 19.79 -9.66 0.24
CA GLY A 56 21.17 -9.91 -0.18
C GLY A 56 22.07 -8.71 0.05
N SER A 57 23.35 -8.87 -0.25
CA SER A 57 24.39 -7.85 -0.13
C SER A 57 25.34 -7.88 -1.32
N PHE A 58 26.13 -6.83 -1.49
CA PHE A 58 27.26 -6.84 -2.40
C PHE A 58 28.53 -7.31 -1.69
N SER A 59 29.41 -8.00 -2.42
CA SER A 59 30.67 -8.55 -1.94
C SER A 59 31.80 -8.20 -2.88
N SER A 60 33.01 -8.03 -2.33
CA SER A 60 34.22 -7.79 -3.13
C SER A 60 34.71 -9.04 -3.85
N ASP A 61 34.17 -10.21 -3.55
CA ASP A 61 34.45 -11.44 -4.29
C ASP A 61 33.66 -11.46 -5.62
N ASP A 62 34.37 -11.41 -6.74
CA ASP A 62 33.77 -11.49 -8.08
C ASP A 62 33.12 -12.84 -8.39
N LYS A 63 33.44 -13.89 -7.62
CA LYS A 63 32.79 -15.20 -7.73
C LYS A 63 31.52 -15.32 -6.89
N SER A 64 31.19 -14.30 -6.09
CA SER A 64 29.97 -14.30 -5.28
C SER A 64 28.73 -14.50 -6.15
N CYS A 65 27.81 -15.31 -5.65
CA CYS A 65 26.56 -15.60 -6.34
C CYS A 65 25.44 -15.88 -5.34
N ILE A 66 24.20 -15.80 -5.83
CA ILE A 66 23.03 -16.16 -5.07
C ILE A 66 22.82 -17.67 -5.19
N GLU A 67 22.90 -18.38 -4.07
CA GLU A 67 22.61 -19.81 -3.98
C GLU A 67 21.38 -20.01 -3.10
N LYS A 68 20.33 -20.63 -3.66
CA LYS A 68 19.06 -20.87 -2.98
C LYS A 68 19.13 -22.17 -2.17
N LEU A 69 18.49 -22.18 -1.00
CA LEU A 69 18.16 -23.42 -0.30
C LEU A 69 16.77 -23.89 -0.74
N ASN A 70 16.52 -25.20 -0.65
CA ASN A 70 15.21 -25.79 -0.90
C ASN A 70 14.28 -25.61 0.32
N SER A 71 14.27 -24.43 0.92
CA SER A 71 13.39 -24.09 2.04
C SER A 71 12.90 -22.65 1.92
N THR A 72 11.64 -22.45 2.31
CA THR A 72 10.96 -21.17 2.25
C THR A 72 10.29 -20.86 3.57
N ASP A 73 10.37 -19.61 3.98
CA ASP A 73 9.61 -19.12 5.12
C ASP A 73 8.27 -18.58 4.62
N LYS A 74 7.20 -18.83 5.37
CA LYS A 74 5.85 -18.35 5.02
C LYS A 74 5.35 -17.46 6.14
N LYS A 75 4.88 -16.28 5.80
CA LYS A 75 4.11 -15.41 6.70
C LYS A 75 2.67 -15.38 6.20
N ILE A 76 1.76 -15.92 7.01
CA ILE A 76 0.33 -15.91 6.70
C ILE A 76 -0.27 -14.62 7.27
N LEU A 77 -0.90 -13.86 6.39
CA LEU A 77 -1.59 -12.62 6.69
C LEU A 77 -3.09 -12.81 6.50
N VAL A 78 -3.88 -12.08 7.25
CA VAL A 78 -5.34 -12.08 7.11
C VAL A 78 -5.71 -11.12 5.99
N SER A 79 -6.65 -11.51 5.13
CA SER A 79 -7.16 -10.63 4.09
C SER A 79 -7.87 -9.43 4.71
N TYR A 80 -7.47 -8.23 4.31
CA TYR A 80 -8.14 -7.00 4.72
C TYR A 80 -9.62 -6.97 4.28
N SER A 81 -9.94 -7.62 3.17
CA SER A 81 -11.34 -7.77 2.72
C SER A 81 -12.19 -8.54 3.74
N TRP A 82 -11.64 -9.60 4.35
CA TRP A 82 -12.38 -10.39 5.35
C TRP A 82 -12.46 -9.65 6.69
N ILE A 83 -11.36 -9.05 7.15
CA ILE A 83 -11.35 -8.37 8.45
C ILE A 83 -12.22 -7.11 8.46
N TYR A 84 -12.22 -6.30 7.39
CA TYR A 84 -13.10 -5.14 7.31
C TYR A 84 -14.56 -5.55 7.28
N LYS A 85 -14.88 -6.70 6.67
CA LYS A 85 -16.24 -7.24 6.72
C LYS A 85 -16.63 -7.67 8.15
N LEU A 86 -15.72 -8.29 8.90
CA LEU A 86 -15.93 -8.58 10.33
C LEU A 86 -16.19 -7.29 11.13
N VAL A 87 -15.44 -6.22 10.87
CA VAL A 87 -15.63 -4.92 11.53
C VAL A 87 -17.00 -4.32 11.20
N ASP A 88 -17.40 -4.30 9.92
CA ASP A 88 -18.72 -3.82 9.47
C ASP A 88 -19.87 -4.55 10.18
N GLU A 89 -19.80 -5.88 10.28
CA GLU A 89 -20.85 -6.67 10.97
C GLU A 89 -20.88 -6.39 12.48
N LEU A 90 -19.72 -6.24 13.14
CA LEU A 90 -19.65 -5.84 14.54
C LEU A 90 -20.22 -4.43 14.76
N GLN A 91 -20.03 -3.51 13.82
CA GLN A 91 -20.57 -2.15 13.91
C GLN A 91 -22.08 -2.06 13.64
N ARG A 92 -22.70 -3.10 13.06
CA ARG A 92 -24.16 -3.17 12.86
C ARG A 92 -24.91 -3.70 14.09
N ASP A 93 -24.22 -4.37 15.00
CA ASP A 93 -24.81 -4.85 16.25
C ASP A 93 -24.82 -3.75 17.30
N GLN A 94 -26.02 -3.27 17.64
CA GLN A 94 -26.17 -2.22 18.66
C GLN A 94 -25.61 -2.66 20.03
N ASN A 95 -25.67 -3.96 20.37
CA ASN A 95 -25.10 -4.47 21.62
C ASN A 95 -23.57 -4.32 21.67
N VAL A 96 -22.93 -4.40 20.50
CA VAL A 96 -21.50 -4.12 20.36
C VAL A 96 -21.25 -2.63 20.50
N LEU A 97 -21.97 -1.81 19.71
CA LEU A 97 -21.82 -0.35 19.74
C LEU A 97 -21.96 0.21 21.16
N ASP A 98 -22.96 -0.22 21.92
CA ASP A 98 -23.25 0.26 23.28
C ASP A 98 -22.09 0.06 24.28
N ARG A 99 -21.21 -0.91 24.02
CA ARG A 99 -20.09 -1.28 24.91
C ARG A 99 -18.74 -0.75 24.44
N ILE A 100 -18.58 -0.42 23.16
CA ILE A 100 -17.32 0.09 22.63
C ILE A 100 -17.20 1.61 22.76
N SER A 101 -16.03 2.12 22.44
CA SER A 101 -15.74 3.55 22.37
C SER A 101 -15.71 4.08 20.94
N VAL A 102 -16.07 5.35 20.79
CA VAL A 102 -16.06 6.13 19.54
C VAL A 102 -15.19 7.36 19.68
N VAL A 103 -14.62 7.82 18.57
CA VAL A 103 -13.78 9.03 18.49
C VAL A 103 -14.14 9.81 17.23
N TRP A 104 -14.07 11.14 17.29
CA TRP A 104 -14.27 11.99 16.13
C TRP A 104 -13.18 11.77 15.08
N ASN A 105 -13.57 11.66 13.81
CA ASN A 105 -12.63 11.54 12.71
C ASN A 105 -11.84 12.85 12.51
N LYS A 106 -10.54 12.82 12.87
CA LYS A 106 -9.64 13.98 12.80
C LYS A 106 -9.33 14.43 11.37
N SER A 107 -9.58 13.61 10.37
CA SER A 107 -9.43 13.99 8.95
C SER A 107 -10.55 14.92 8.48
N THR A 108 -11.62 15.09 9.26
CA THR A 108 -12.70 16.02 8.94
C THR A 108 -12.31 17.47 9.27
N TYR A 109 -12.86 18.41 8.51
CA TYR A 109 -12.61 19.83 8.72
C TYR A 109 -13.89 20.66 8.57
N VAL A 110 -13.95 21.79 9.27
CA VAL A 110 -15.08 22.72 9.24
C VAL A 110 -14.82 23.79 8.20
N THR A 111 -15.82 24.06 7.37
CA THR A 111 -15.82 25.22 6.47
C THR A 111 -17.19 25.87 6.42
N SER A 112 -17.21 27.19 6.62
CA SER A 112 -18.44 27.99 6.70
C SER A 112 -19.43 27.37 7.69
N SER A 113 -20.56 26.82 7.23
CA SER A 113 -21.61 26.20 8.06
C SER A 113 -21.65 24.68 7.96
N ARG A 114 -20.58 24.05 7.45
CA ARG A 114 -20.52 22.61 7.18
C ARG A 114 -19.26 21.98 7.75
N ILE A 115 -19.33 20.68 8.00
CA ILE A 115 -18.17 19.83 8.28
C ILE A 115 -18.03 18.80 7.16
N ARG A 116 -16.82 18.68 6.62
CA ARG A 116 -16.49 17.85 5.46
C ARG A 116 -15.65 16.65 5.90
N ASN A 117 -15.98 15.48 5.37
CA ASN A 117 -15.13 14.30 5.43
C ASN A 117 -14.52 14.12 4.02
N PRO A 118 -13.21 14.39 3.85
CA PRO A 118 -12.56 14.28 2.54
C PRO A 118 -12.31 12.83 2.11
N ASN A 119 -12.38 11.87 3.03
CA ASN A 119 -12.01 10.48 2.78
C ASN A 119 -13.08 9.55 3.37
N PHE A 120 -14.24 9.45 2.70
CA PHE A 120 -15.20 8.40 2.99
C PHE A 120 -14.82 7.14 2.21
N VAL A 121 -14.42 6.09 2.93
CA VAL A 121 -13.95 4.82 2.35
C VAL A 121 -14.90 3.66 2.61
N ASN A 122 -16.07 3.92 3.20
CA ASN A 122 -17.07 2.91 3.57
C ASN A 122 -16.42 1.71 4.27
N GLN A 123 -15.59 2.00 5.28
CA GLN A 123 -14.88 1.02 6.10
C GLN A 123 -13.96 0.06 5.33
N GLY A 124 -13.51 0.43 4.12
CA GLY A 124 -12.65 -0.41 3.28
C GLY A 124 -13.38 -1.54 2.57
N VAL A 125 -14.72 -1.57 2.62
CA VAL A 125 -15.56 -2.58 1.93
C VAL A 125 -15.83 -2.18 0.48
N ASN A 126 -15.63 -0.91 0.11
CA ASN A 126 -15.93 -0.43 -1.23
C ASN A 126 -14.91 -0.98 -2.25
N ARG A 127 -15.36 -1.88 -3.14
CA ARG A 127 -14.52 -2.52 -4.18
C ARG A 127 -14.01 -1.54 -5.24
N LEU A 128 -14.63 -0.36 -5.36
CA LEU A 128 -14.35 0.59 -6.45
C LEU A 128 -13.33 1.68 -6.09
N ASN A 129 -12.78 1.73 -4.88
CA ASN A 129 -11.91 2.84 -4.43
C ASN A 129 -12.48 4.24 -4.76
N GLU A 130 -13.80 4.39 -4.83
CA GLU A 130 -14.43 5.69 -4.99
C GLU A 130 -14.33 6.43 -3.66
N HIS A 131 -13.30 7.26 -3.52
CA HIS A 131 -13.21 8.25 -2.46
C HIS A 131 -14.33 9.28 -2.66
N LYS A 132 -15.36 9.21 -1.82
CA LYS A 132 -16.44 10.20 -1.85
C LYS A 132 -16.20 11.24 -0.77
N ASN A 133 -16.33 12.52 -1.15
CA ASN A 133 -16.40 13.59 -0.17
C ASN A 133 -17.82 13.62 0.39
N THR A 134 -17.97 13.52 1.71
CA THR A 134 -19.26 13.76 2.36
C THR A 134 -19.24 15.08 3.10
N SER A 135 -20.39 15.73 3.20
CA SER A 135 -20.51 16.97 3.94
C SER A 135 -21.84 17.04 4.65
N ILE A 136 -21.84 17.42 5.93
CA ILE A 136 -23.04 17.63 6.74
C ILE A 136 -23.06 19.05 7.31
N ARG A 137 -24.23 19.54 7.69
CA ARG A 137 -24.36 20.84 8.35
C ARG A 137 -23.68 20.79 9.72
N PHE A 138 -22.88 21.80 10.04
CA PHE A 138 -22.22 21.92 11.35
C PHE A 138 -23.19 22.54 12.36
N THR A 139 -24.08 21.72 12.90
CA THR A 139 -25.08 22.13 13.90
C THR A 139 -24.51 22.07 15.31
N LYS A 140 -25.24 22.63 16.29
CA LYS A 140 -24.84 22.56 17.70
C LYS A 140 -24.72 21.11 18.21
N LEU A 141 -25.60 20.22 17.74
CA LEU A 141 -25.52 18.78 18.04
C LEU A 141 -24.20 18.18 17.57
N ILE A 142 -23.81 18.45 16.31
CA ILE A 142 -22.54 17.95 15.75
C ILE A 142 -21.35 18.52 16.51
N GLN A 143 -21.39 19.80 16.90
CA GLN A 143 -20.36 20.40 17.75
C GLN A 143 -20.26 19.68 19.10
N ILE A 144 -21.38 19.44 19.79
CA ILE A 144 -21.40 18.72 21.07
C ILE A 144 -20.79 17.32 20.91
N ILE A 145 -21.18 16.57 19.88
CA ILE A 145 -20.66 15.23 19.61
C ILE A 145 -19.16 15.28 19.36
N LYS A 146 -18.69 16.17 18.48
CA LYS A 146 -17.27 16.35 18.15
C LYS A 146 -16.44 16.69 19.40
N ASP A 147 -16.88 17.68 20.18
CA ASP A 147 -16.17 18.15 21.37
C ASP A 147 -16.17 17.08 22.49
N SER A 148 -17.21 16.24 22.56
CA SER A 148 -17.29 15.12 23.51
C SER A 148 -16.49 13.88 23.07
N THR A 149 -15.97 13.85 21.84
CA THR A 149 -15.28 12.69 21.24
C THR A 149 -13.90 13.05 20.67
N VAL A 150 -13.24 14.07 21.24
CA VAL A 150 -11.85 14.45 20.89
C VAL A 150 -10.87 13.28 21.12
N SER A 151 -11.14 12.49 22.16
CA SER A 151 -10.55 11.18 22.43
C SER A 151 -11.64 10.11 22.46
N PHE A 152 -11.25 8.84 22.58
CA PHE A 152 -12.21 7.73 22.66
C PHE A 152 -13.15 7.90 23.86
N GLU A 153 -14.45 8.03 23.57
CA GLU A 153 -15.53 8.13 24.54
C GLU A 153 -16.44 6.91 24.43
N LYS A 154 -16.99 6.42 25.54
CA LYS A 154 -17.92 5.29 25.49
C LYS A 154 -19.18 5.68 24.74
N TYR A 155 -19.63 4.84 23.80
CA TYR A 155 -20.84 5.11 23.02
C TYR A 155 -22.05 5.40 23.92
N SER A 156 -22.28 4.56 24.92
CA SER A 156 -23.37 4.74 25.90
C SER A 156 -23.27 6.05 26.68
N LYS A 157 -22.05 6.51 27.00
CA LYS A 157 -21.82 7.82 27.63
C LYS A 157 -22.10 8.97 26.67
N LEU A 158 -21.69 8.86 25.40
CA LEU A 158 -22.01 9.84 24.36
C LEU A 158 -23.53 9.99 24.19
N ILE A 159 -24.29 8.89 24.16
CA ILE A 159 -25.76 8.93 24.13
C ILE A 159 -26.28 9.72 25.33
N GLY A 160 -25.80 9.43 26.55
CA GLY A 160 -26.21 10.15 27.76
C GLY A 160 -25.88 11.65 27.73
N ILE A 161 -24.74 12.04 27.14
CA ILE A 161 -24.37 13.44 26.95
C ILE A 161 -25.40 14.13 26.05
N VAL A 162 -25.72 13.54 24.88
CA VAL A 162 -26.67 14.14 23.94
C VAL A 162 -28.08 14.21 24.54
N ASP A 163 -28.50 13.17 25.23
CA ASP A 163 -29.80 13.09 25.92
C ASP A 163 -29.97 14.22 26.96
N ASN A 164 -28.91 14.51 27.73
CA ASN A 164 -28.91 15.60 28.69
C ASN A 164 -29.06 17.00 28.06
N TYR A 165 -28.49 17.21 26.86
CA TYR A 165 -28.64 18.46 26.12
C TYR A 165 -30.02 18.57 25.42
N TYR A 166 -30.64 17.44 25.07
CA TYR A 166 -31.86 17.38 24.26
C TYR A 166 -32.96 16.53 24.91
N LYS A 167 -33.38 16.91 26.13
CA LYS A 167 -34.32 16.14 27.00
C LYS A 167 -35.66 15.72 26.37
N ASN A 168 -36.13 16.42 25.34
CA ASN A 168 -37.42 16.14 24.68
C ASN A 168 -37.27 15.31 23.39
N VAL A 169 -36.06 14.89 23.04
CA VAL A 169 -35.80 14.08 21.84
C VAL A 169 -35.86 12.60 22.22
N PRO A 170 -36.64 11.76 21.50
CA PRO A 170 -36.64 10.33 21.73
C PRO A 170 -35.24 9.73 21.60
N ARG A 171 -34.84 8.91 22.58
CA ARG A 171 -33.52 8.26 22.63
C ARG A 171 -33.17 7.50 21.35
N GLU A 172 -34.15 6.87 20.71
CA GLU A 172 -33.99 6.18 19.43
C GLU A 172 -33.44 7.10 18.33
N LYS A 173 -33.98 8.33 18.21
CA LYS A 173 -33.46 9.31 17.23
C LYS A 173 -32.02 9.73 17.51
N ILE A 174 -31.63 9.78 18.78
CA ILE A 174 -30.25 10.08 19.17
C ILE A 174 -29.33 8.93 18.73
N ILE A 175 -29.74 7.68 18.99
CA ILE A 175 -29.04 6.46 18.56
C ILE A 175 -28.90 6.45 17.04
N ASP A 176 -29.99 6.64 16.30
CA ASP A 176 -29.98 6.67 14.83
C ASP A 176 -29.04 7.73 14.28
N THR A 177 -29.03 8.92 14.90
CA THR A 177 -28.15 10.02 14.49
C THR A 177 -26.68 9.67 14.70
N ILE A 178 -26.32 9.09 15.85
CA ILE A 178 -24.93 8.72 16.16
C ILE A 178 -24.49 7.54 15.29
N ASN A 179 -25.35 6.55 15.08
CA ASN A 179 -25.10 5.44 14.18
C ASN A 179 -24.88 5.92 12.75
N LEU A 180 -25.66 6.88 12.26
CA LEU A 180 -25.44 7.49 10.95
C LEU A 180 -24.08 8.21 10.86
N LEU A 181 -23.63 8.88 11.93
CA LEU A 181 -22.29 9.49 11.96
C LEU A 181 -21.17 8.45 11.92
N ILE A 182 -21.37 7.27 12.51
CA ILE A 182 -20.45 6.13 12.41
C ILE A 182 -20.47 5.57 10.98
N GLU A 183 -21.67 5.36 10.41
CA GLU A 183 -21.86 4.86 9.04
C GLU A 183 -21.20 5.79 8.02
N LYS A 184 -21.27 7.11 8.22
CA LYS A 184 -20.64 8.13 7.35
C LYS A 184 -19.21 8.49 7.75
N GLU A 185 -18.59 7.73 8.67
CA GLU A 185 -17.20 7.88 9.13
C GLU A 185 -16.85 9.28 9.67
N TYR A 186 -17.82 10.01 10.22
CA TYR A 186 -17.57 11.20 11.04
C TYR A 186 -17.17 10.81 12.46
N LEU A 187 -17.74 9.70 12.95
CA LEU A 187 -17.29 9.01 14.14
C LEU A 187 -16.62 7.69 13.72
N LEU A 188 -15.48 7.40 14.34
CA LEU A 188 -14.76 6.14 14.18
C LEU A 188 -14.93 5.32 15.46
N THR A 189 -15.11 4.02 15.32
CA THR A 189 -15.15 3.11 16.47
C THR A 189 -13.74 2.62 16.80
N GLU A 190 -13.52 2.18 18.04
CA GLU A 190 -12.25 1.51 18.42
C GLU A 190 -12.04 0.15 17.72
N LEU A 191 -12.99 -0.31 16.89
CA LEU A 191 -12.82 -1.46 16.00
C LEU A 191 -12.03 -1.11 14.74
N ARG A 192 -11.83 0.17 14.42
CA ARG A 192 -11.06 0.59 13.24
C ARG A 192 -9.61 0.14 13.37
N ILE A 193 -9.18 -0.71 12.44
CA ILE A 193 -7.83 -1.27 12.41
C ILE A 193 -6.82 -0.15 12.11
N PRO A 194 -5.77 0.02 12.92
CA PRO A 194 -4.70 0.98 12.65
C PRO A 194 -3.98 0.68 11.32
N ALA A 195 -3.48 1.71 10.63
CA ALA A 195 -2.81 1.54 9.34
C ALA A 195 -1.61 0.57 9.42
N TYR A 196 -0.81 0.69 10.48
CA TYR A 196 0.34 -0.19 10.75
C TYR A 196 0.00 -1.25 11.80
N CYS A 197 -1.00 -2.08 11.51
CA CYS A 197 -1.40 -3.18 12.38
C CYS A 197 -0.77 -4.50 11.91
N GLU A 198 0.21 -5.02 12.66
CA GLU A 198 0.86 -6.30 12.33
C GLU A 198 -0.11 -7.49 12.35
N ASN A 199 -1.05 -7.47 13.30
CA ASN A 199 -2.03 -8.54 13.45
C ASN A 199 -3.43 -7.97 13.73
N PRO A 200 -4.26 -7.80 12.69
CA PRO A 200 -5.57 -7.21 12.84
C PRO A 200 -6.56 -8.09 13.61
N ILE A 201 -6.38 -9.43 13.61
CA ILE A 201 -7.21 -10.32 14.44
C ILE A 201 -6.90 -10.11 15.93
N LEU A 202 -5.62 -10.01 16.30
CA LEU A 202 -5.24 -9.73 17.69
C LEU A 202 -5.76 -8.37 18.15
N TYR A 203 -5.74 -7.35 17.26
CA TYR A 203 -6.31 -6.05 17.55
C TYR A 203 -7.81 -6.15 17.86
N ILE A 204 -8.60 -6.77 16.99
CA ILE A 204 -10.05 -6.95 17.21
C ILE A 204 -10.31 -7.78 18.47
N LEU A 205 -9.56 -8.85 18.70
CA LEU A 205 -9.68 -9.67 19.90
C LEU A 205 -9.43 -8.85 21.18
N SER A 206 -8.47 -7.91 21.15
CA SER A 206 -8.20 -7.03 22.30
C SER A 206 -9.38 -6.10 22.61
N VAL A 207 -10.04 -5.57 21.57
CA VAL A 207 -11.23 -4.72 21.70
C VAL A 207 -12.42 -5.53 22.24
N LEU A 208 -12.63 -6.74 21.72
CA LEU A 208 -13.71 -7.62 22.18
C LEU A 208 -13.53 -8.02 23.66
N LYS A 209 -12.30 -8.38 24.05
CA LYS A 209 -11.95 -8.71 25.44
C LYS A 209 -12.14 -7.54 26.39
N LYS A 210 -11.59 -6.38 26.04
CA LYS A 210 -11.71 -5.13 26.83
C LYS A 210 -13.17 -4.77 27.14
N ASN A 211 -14.08 -5.11 26.23
CA ASN A 211 -15.49 -4.74 26.32
C ASN A 211 -16.43 -5.90 26.67
N ASN A 212 -15.89 -7.08 27.00
CA ASN A 212 -16.66 -8.29 27.31
C ASN A 212 -17.72 -8.62 26.23
N LEU A 213 -17.28 -8.69 24.98
CA LEU A 213 -18.12 -8.89 23.81
C LEU A 213 -17.90 -10.25 23.15
N ASN A 214 -18.98 -11.00 22.94
CA ASN A 214 -19.06 -12.17 22.06
C ASN A 214 -17.93 -13.21 22.29
N GLU A 215 -18.03 -13.98 23.37
CA GLU A 215 -17.03 -14.98 23.79
C GLU A 215 -16.79 -16.08 22.73
N ASP A 216 -17.84 -16.51 22.02
CA ASP A 216 -17.73 -17.48 20.92
C ASP A 216 -16.88 -16.94 19.77
N LEU A 217 -17.11 -15.68 19.35
CA LEU A 217 -16.27 -15.03 18.36
C LEU A 217 -14.81 -14.90 18.84
N GLN A 218 -14.59 -14.52 20.10
CA GLN A 218 -13.24 -14.45 20.66
C GLN A 218 -12.50 -15.79 20.60
N ALA A 219 -13.19 -16.90 20.92
CA ALA A 219 -12.64 -18.24 20.85
C ALA A 219 -12.25 -18.63 19.41
N LYS A 220 -13.13 -18.35 18.43
CA LYS A 220 -12.87 -18.61 17.01
C LYS A 220 -11.71 -17.77 16.46
N LEU A 221 -11.61 -16.49 16.85
CA LEU A 221 -10.49 -15.64 16.45
C LEU A 221 -9.15 -16.12 17.04
N LEU A 222 -9.16 -16.59 18.29
CA LEU A 222 -7.99 -17.19 18.92
C LEU A 222 -7.59 -18.51 18.23
N GLU A 223 -8.56 -19.33 17.85
CA GLU A 223 -8.33 -20.55 17.06
C GLU A 223 -7.64 -20.21 15.74
N ILE A 224 -8.12 -19.21 14.99
CA ILE A 224 -7.49 -18.76 13.74
C ILE A 224 -6.02 -18.37 13.96
N ILE A 225 -5.71 -17.60 15.01
CA ILE A 225 -4.33 -17.20 15.32
C ILE A 225 -3.45 -18.42 15.60
N ASN A 226 -3.95 -19.39 16.37
CA ASN A 226 -3.20 -20.61 16.69
C ASN A 226 -2.97 -21.47 15.45
N GLU A 227 -3.96 -21.61 14.58
CA GLU A 227 -3.83 -22.35 13.33
C GLU A 227 -2.88 -21.66 12.34
N ILE A 228 -2.87 -20.33 12.28
CA ILE A 228 -1.86 -19.57 11.52
C ILE A 228 -0.46 -19.87 12.06
N LYS A 229 -0.24 -19.78 13.37
CA LYS A 229 1.07 -20.09 13.98
C LYS A 229 1.51 -21.52 13.71
N ASN A 230 0.58 -22.48 13.77
CA ASN A 230 0.87 -23.87 13.44
C ASN A 230 1.25 -24.02 11.96
N CYS A 231 0.49 -23.38 11.06
CA CYS A 231 0.78 -23.36 9.63
C CYS A 231 2.18 -22.81 9.35
N GLU A 232 2.57 -21.69 9.96
CA GLU A 232 3.91 -21.10 9.82
C GLU A 232 5.01 -22.03 10.38
N LYS A 233 4.79 -22.63 11.56
CA LYS A 233 5.75 -23.52 12.23
C LYS A 233 6.03 -24.81 11.44
N PHE A 234 5.01 -25.40 10.81
CA PHE A 234 5.12 -26.68 10.11
C PHE A 234 5.38 -26.55 8.59
N GLY A 235 5.73 -25.35 8.10
CA GLY A 235 6.04 -25.12 6.67
C GLY A 235 4.81 -25.01 5.75
N GLY A 236 3.62 -24.87 6.34
CA GLY A 236 2.35 -24.66 5.67
C GLY A 236 1.78 -25.91 4.99
N GLY A 237 1.11 -25.70 3.86
CA GLY A 237 0.41 -26.75 3.14
C GLY A 237 -1.08 -26.45 3.02
N ILE A 238 -1.67 -26.92 1.92
CA ILE A 238 -3.05 -26.60 1.57
C ILE A 238 -4.07 -27.02 2.64
N ASN A 239 -3.80 -28.09 3.39
CA ASN A 239 -4.70 -28.57 4.45
C ASN A 239 -4.76 -27.61 5.64
N PHE A 240 -3.63 -27.00 6.03
CA PHE A 240 -3.62 -25.95 7.05
C PHE A 240 -4.42 -24.73 6.58
N LEU A 241 -4.17 -24.29 5.34
CA LEU A 241 -4.88 -23.13 4.76
C LEU A 241 -6.40 -23.39 4.67
N LYS A 242 -6.81 -24.60 4.31
CA LYS A 242 -8.22 -25.03 4.30
C LYS A 242 -8.82 -25.01 5.70
N LYS A 243 -8.11 -25.53 6.70
CA LYS A 243 -8.58 -25.54 8.09
C LYS A 243 -8.84 -24.13 8.59
N ILE A 244 -7.87 -23.22 8.42
CA ILE A 244 -8.00 -21.80 8.79
C ILE A 244 -9.19 -21.16 8.06
N THR A 245 -9.24 -21.32 6.73
CA THR A 245 -10.30 -20.74 5.90
C THR A 245 -11.69 -21.26 6.28
N ASN A 246 -11.82 -22.52 6.70
CA ASN A 246 -13.09 -23.09 7.14
C ASN A 246 -13.57 -22.48 8.46
N ILE A 247 -12.67 -22.19 9.40
CA ILE A 247 -13.02 -21.46 10.63
C ILE A 247 -13.50 -20.05 10.27
N MET A 248 -12.74 -19.35 9.42
CA MET A 248 -13.09 -17.99 8.97
C MET A 248 -14.45 -17.95 8.25
N LYS A 249 -14.76 -18.94 7.41
CA LYS A 249 -16.05 -19.11 6.72
C LYS A 249 -17.24 -19.26 7.66
N LYS A 250 -17.05 -19.90 8.82
CA LYS A 250 -18.10 -20.06 9.84
C LYS A 250 -18.42 -18.76 10.57
N ILE A 251 -17.45 -17.84 10.63
CA ILE A 251 -17.67 -16.49 11.15
C ILE A 251 -18.37 -15.66 10.07
N TYR A 252 -17.72 -15.46 8.91
CA TYR A 252 -18.27 -14.74 7.77
C TYR A 252 -17.79 -15.31 6.42
N LYS A 253 -18.69 -15.31 5.44
CA LYS A 253 -18.37 -15.68 4.06
C LYS A 253 -17.70 -14.49 3.34
N ASN A 254 -16.60 -14.77 2.64
CA ASN A 254 -15.89 -13.81 1.81
C ASN A 254 -15.22 -14.54 0.63
N GLU A 255 -14.75 -13.78 -0.36
CA GLU A 255 -14.01 -14.36 -1.49
C GLU A 255 -12.55 -14.67 -1.12
N LEU A 256 -11.91 -13.76 -0.38
CA LEU A 256 -10.51 -13.87 0.02
C LEU A 256 -10.38 -13.87 1.55
N TYR A 257 -9.56 -14.78 2.07
CA TYR A 257 -9.43 -15.00 3.51
C TYR A 257 -8.03 -14.73 4.02
N LEU A 258 -7.02 -15.20 3.28
CA LEU A 258 -5.63 -15.16 3.68
C LEU A 258 -4.79 -14.65 2.51
N ASN A 259 -3.71 -13.96 2.85
CA ASN A 259 -2.60 -13.67 1.95
C ASN A 259 -1.33 -14.31 2.53
N VAL A 260 -0.34 -14.55 1.70
CA VAL A 260 0.92 -15.18 2.10
C VAL A 260 2.09 -14.41 1.52
N ASN A 261 2.99 -14.00 2.39
CA ASN A 261 4.33 -13.60 1.95
C ASN A 261 5.27 -14.81 2.07
N THR A 262 6.14 -14.98 1.08
CA THR A 262 7.13 -16.07 1.07
C THR A 262 8.54 -15.55 1.01
N GLY A 263 9.33 -15.93 2.01
CA GLY A 263 10.77 -15.72 2.08
C GLY A 263 11.51 -16.91 1.47
N MET A 264 12.60 -16.63 0.75
CA MET A 264 13.53 -17.64 0.27
C MET A 264 14.73 -17.70 1.20
N ASN A 265 15.04 -18.89 1.71
CA ASN A 265 16.30 -19.10 2.41
C ASN A 265 17.44 -19.24 1.40
N LEU A 266 18.52 -18.50 1.62
CA LEU A 266 19.69 -18.46 0.75
C LEU A 266 20.89 -19.05 1.49
N LYS A 267 21.64 -19.93 0.81
CA LYS A 267 22.94 -20.43 1.25
C LYS A 267 24.02 -19.36 1.06
N SER A 268 23.97 -18.68 -0.09
CA SER A 268 24.75 -17.48 -0.37
C SER A 268 23.81 -16.39 -0.87
N CYS A 269 23.96 -15.18 -0.36
CA CYS A 269 23.11 -14.03 -0.68
C CYS A 269 23.92 -12.82 -1.20
N GLU A 270 25.09 -13.09 -1.76
CA GLU A 270 26.02 -12.05 -2.20
C GLU A 270 26.06 -11.92 -3.71
N LEU A 271 26.16 -10.68 -4.18
CA LEU A 271 26.40 -10.33 -5.58
C LEU A 271 27.75 -9.62 -5.74
N PRO A 272 28.45 -9.79 -6.87
CA PRO A 272 29.73 -9.14 -7.11
C PRO A 272 29.62 -7.62 -7.07
N ILE A 273 30.65 -6.96 -6.53
CA ILE A 273 30.72 -5.49 -6.46
C ILE A 273 30.69 -4.85 -7.85
N SER A 274 31.13 -5.56 -8.89
CA SER A 274 31.03 -5.11 -10.28
C SER A 274 29.60 -4.79 -10.72
N ILE A 275 28.59 -5.49 -10.18
CA ILE A 275 27.16 -5.18 -10.41
C ILE A 275 26.81 -3.83 -9.79
N LYS A 276 27.22 -3.61 -8.53
CA LYS A 276 27.00 -2.34 -7.83
C LYS A 276 27.61 -1.17 -8.62
N ASN A 277 28.89 -1.29 -9.00
CA ASN A 277 29.61 -0.24 -9.71
C ASN A 277 28.94 0.10 -11.06
N LYS A 278 28.47 -0.90 -11.80
CA LYS A 278 27.72 -0.68 -13.05
C LYS A 278 26.41 0.08 -12.81
N LEU A 279 25.68 -0.22 -11.73
CA LEU A 279 24.44 0.47 -11.37
C LEU A 279 24.70 1.91 -10.92
N GLU A 280 25.72 2.14 -10.08
CA GLU A 280 26.11 3.48 -9.64
C GLU A 280 26.53 4.35 -10.82
N ASN A 281 27.37 3.83 -11.73
CA ASN A 281 27.76 4.55 -12.94
C ASN A 281 26.56 4.83 -13.86
N PHE A 282 25.62 3.89 -14.00
CA PHE A 282 24.38 4.14 -14.76
C PHE A 282 23.59 5.31 -14.18
N VAL A 283 23.40 5.33 -12.86
CA VAL A 283 22.70 6.41 -12.15
C VAL A 283 23.44 7.75 -12.30
N GLU A 284 24.76 7.75 -12.19
CA GLU A 284 25.59 8.95 -12.36
C GLU A 284 25.48 9.54 -13.76
N VAL A 285 25.49 8.69 -14.79
CA VAL A 285 25.28 9.12 -16.19
C VAL A 285 23.90 9.74 -16.37
N ILE A 286 22.83 9.08 -15.92
CA ILE A 286 21.46 9.64 -16.02
C ILE A 286 21.35 10.96 -15.25
N ARG A 287 21.96 11.05 -14.07
CA ARG A 287 21.97 12.28 -13.26
C ARG A 287 22.63 13.44 -14.02
N SER A 288 23.71 13.19 -14.75
CA SER A 288 24.54 14.23 -15.36
C SER A 288 23.82 15.19 -16.32
N PHE A 289 22.67 14.79 -16.88
CA PHE A 289 21.94 15.59 -17.87
C PHE A 289 20.47 15.89 -17.52
N SER A 290 20.03 15.59 -16.28
CA SER A 290 18.71 15.86 -15.67
C SER A 290 17.49 16.11 -16.58
N VAL A 291 16.46 15.26 -16.48
CA VAL A 291 15.14 15.53 -17.09
C VAL A 291 14.34 16.49 -16.21
N GLU A 292 13.91 17.64 -16.75
CA GLU A 292 13.40 18.77 -15.96
C GLU A 292 11.86 18.80 -15.85
N SER A 293 11.14 18.39 -16.90
CA SER A 293 9.67 18.50 -16.99
C SER A 293 8.89 17.74 -15.92
N ARG A 294 9.44 16.67 -15.34
CA ARG A 294 8.74 15.89 -14.30
C ARG A 294 8.89 16.48 -12.89
N THR A 295 9.90 17.32 -12.66
CA THR A 295 10.21 17.87 -11.34
C THR A 295 9.37 19.11 -11.01
N PHE A 296 8.82 19.78 -12.03
CA PHE A 296 8.15 21.09 -11.86
C PHE A 296 6.74 21.22 -12.44
N SER A 297 6.25 20.29 -13.26
CA SER A 297 5.04 20.52 -14.08
C SER A 297 3.72 20.42 -13.34
N SER A 298 3.48 19.36 -12.56
CA SER A 298 2.14 19.07 -12.02
C SER A 298 1.65 20.07 -10.97
N LEU A 299 2.57 20.79 -10.33
CA LEU A 299 2.28 21.84 -9.34
C LEU A 299 2.58 23.25 -9.84
N LYS A 300 2.95 23.43 -11.12
CA LYS A 300 3.32 24.75 -11.66
C LYS A 300 2.16 25.74 -11.54
N ASP A 301 1.00 25.36 -12.05
CA ASP A 301 -0.19 26.20 -12.03
C ASP A 301 -0.67 26.44 -10.60
N PHE A 302 -0.64 25.39 -9.76
CA PHE A 302 -0.88 25.53 -8.32
C PHE A 302 0.01 26.61 -7.71
N LYS A 303 1.33 26.57 -7.93
CA LYS A 303 2.29 27.53 -7.37
C LYS A 303 2.04 28.95 -7.86
N ASN A 304 1.80 29.11 -9.16
CA ASN A 304 1.52 30.42 -9.75
C ASN A 304 0.25 31.02 -9.16
N ARG A 305 -0.85 30.26 -9.13
CA ARG A 305 -2.13 30.71 -8.55
C ARG A 305 -2.01 31.02 -7.07
N PHE A 306 -1.25 30.21 -6.33
CA PHE A 306 -1.00 30.44 -4.91
C PHE A 306 -0.27 31.78 -4.71
N GLN A 307 0.75 32.06 -5.50
CA GLN A 307 1.49 33.33 -5.43
C GLN A 307 0.64 34.53 -5.87
N GLU A 308 -0.21 34.38 -6.88
CA GLU A 308 -1.15 35.42 -7.32
C GLU A 308 -2.16 35.77 -6.21
N GLU A 309 -2.68 34.78 -5.49
CA GLU A 309 -3.71 34.99 -4.47
C GLU A 309 -3.15 35.45 -3.12
N TYR A 310 -2.03 34.86 -2.69
CA TYR A 310 -1.50 35.04 -1.32
C TYR A 310 -0.17 35.82 -1.28
N GLY A 311 0.51 36.01 -2.40
CA GLY A 311 1.84 36.61 -2.45
C GLY A 311 2.96 35.67 -1.98
N THR A 312 4.10 36.25 -1.62
CA THR A 312 5.30 35.52 -1.16
C THR A 312 5.56 35.75 0.33
N GLY A 313 6.13 34.77 1.03
CA GLY A 313 6.52 34.91 2.44
C GLY A 313 5.36 34.80 3.43
N VAL A 314 4.28 34.14 3.02
CA VAL A 314 3.09 33.91 3.84
C VAL A 314 2.88 32.42 4.10
N GLU A 315 2.34 32.10 5.27
CA GLU A 315 1.93 30.75 5.62
C GLU A 315 0.40 30.66 5.56
N VAL A 316 -0.11 29.70 4.78
CA VAL A 316 -1.54 29.47 4.61
C VAL A 316 -1.87 28.05 5.09
N PRO A 317 -2.91 27.86 5.94
CA PRO A 317 -3.31 26.53 6.39
C PRO A 317 -3.64 25.60 5.22
N LEU A 318 -3.10 24.37 5.23
CA LEU A 318 -3.30 23.41 4.14
C LEU A 318 -4.77 23.13 3.84
N ILE A 319 -5.64 23.11 4.86
CA ILE A 319 -7.09 22.91 4.67
C ILE A 319 -7.70 24.03 3.83
N GLN A 320 -7.31 25.29 4.07
CA GLN A 320 -7.79 26.43 3.27
C GLN A 320 -7.34 26.33 1.81
N LEU A 321 -6.14 25.78 1.58
CA LEU A 321 -5.61 25.56 0.23
C LEU A 321 -6.33 24.44 -0.51
N LEU A 322 -6.71 23.37 0.18
CA LEU A 322 -7.31 22.19 -0.45
C LEU A 322 -8.84 22.27 -0.54
N ASP A 323 -9.50 23.07 0.29
CA ASP A 323 -10.97 23.12 0.32
C ASP A 323 -11.54 23.65 -1.01
N PRO A 324 -12.47 22.92 -1.66
CA PRO A 324 -13.18 23.40 -2.83
C PRO A 324 -13.97 24.70 -2.64
N ALA A 325 -14.32 25.07 -1.41
CA ALA A 325 -14.97 26.34 -1.09
C ALA A 325 -13.98 27.50 -0.82
N GLY A 326 -12.68 27.19 -0.71
CA GLY A 326 -11.60 28.17 -0.55
C GLY A 326 -10.79 28.30 -1.84
N PHE A 327 -9.46 28.20 -1.72
CA PHE A 327 -8.54 28.29 -2.86
C PHE A 327 -8.76 27.19 -3.90
N ASN A 328 -9.27 26.03 -3.48
CA ASN A 328 -9.49 24.85 -4.33
C ASN A 328 -8.24 24.44 -5.11
N GLY A 329 -7.08 24.42 -4.44
CA GLY A 329 -5.78 24.27 -5.09
C GLY A 329 -5.64 22.98 -5.90
N LEU A 330 -6.31 21.89 -5.50
CA LEU A 330 -6.30 20.63 -6.25
C LEU A 330 -6.91 20.77 -7.65
N SER A 331 -7.75 21.76 -7.92
CA SER A 331 -8.24 22.05 -9.28
C SER A 331 -7.14 22.53 -10.23
N TYR A 332 -6.03 23.06 -9.68
CA TYR A 332 -4.84 23.46 -10.44
C TYR A 332 -3.77 22.36 -10.47
N TYR A 333 -4.03 21.21 -9.83
CA TYR A 333 -3.16 20.05 -9.94
C TYR A 333 -3.46 19.32 -11.24
N LEU A 334 -2.43 19.16 -12.07
CA LEU A 334 -2.55 18.54 -13.37
C LEU A 334 -1.65 17.31 -13.43
N GLU A 335 -2.25 16.15 -13.15
CA GLU A 335 -1.54 14.87 -12.97
C GLU A 335 -0.72 14.45 -14.22
N ASN A 336 -1.04 14.99 -15.41
CA ASN A 336 -0.45 14.56 -16.68
C ASN A 336 -0.04 15.69 -17.65
N GLN A 337 0.23 16.91 -17.18
CA GLN A 337 0.80 17.92 -18.09
C GLN A 337 2.30 17.71 -18.31
N TYR A 338 2.65 17.08 -19.44
CA TYR A 338 4.02 17.06 -19.94
C TYR A 338 4.31 18.35 -20.69
N ASN A 339 4.97 19.30 -20.03
CA ASN A 339 5.52 20.49 -20.66
C ASN A 339 7.04 20.31 -20.76
N PRO A 340 7.59 19.79 -21.88
CA PRO A 340 9.01 19.53 -22.01
C PRO A 340 9.80 20.82 -21.89
N SER A 341 10.89 20.79 -21.13
CA SER A 341 11.84 21.89 -21.16
C SER A 341 12.66 21.89 -22.45
N SER A 342 13.44 22.97 -22.66
CA SER A 342 14.43 23.01 -23.74
C SER A 342 15.43 21.85 -23.62
N GLN A 343 15.81 21.49 -22.39
CA GLN A 343 16.72 20.38 -22.11
C GLN A 343 16.08 19.03 -22.44
N ASP A 344 14.82 18.82 -22.06
CA ASP A 344 14.08 17.59 -22.38
C ASP A 344 13.95 17.40 -23.90
N THR A 345 13.74 18.49 -24.62
CA THR A 345 13.67 18.48 -26.09
C THR A 345 15.02 18.07 -26.69
N LYS A 346 16.13 18.58 -26.16
CA LYS A 346 17.49 18.17 -26.59
C LYS A 346 17.75 16.69 -26.32
N ILE A 347 17.38 16.19 -25.14
CA ILE A 347 17.51 14.76 -24.78
C ILE A 347 16.71 13.91 -25.75
N THR A 348 15.46 14.29 -26.03
CA THR A 348 14.57 13.59 -26.95
C THR A 348 15.16 13.54 -28.35
N ASN A 349 15.66 14.68 -28.86
CA ASN A 349 16.30 14.74 -30.17
C ASN A 349 17.55 13.84 -30.27
N ILE A 350 18.37 13.75 -29.22
CA ILE A 350 19.54 12.85 -29.19
C ILE A 350 19.08 11.39 -29.34
N VAL A 351 18.07 10.99 -28.57
CA VAL A 351 17.53 9.62 -28.61
C VAL A 351 16.88 9.33 -29.97
N ASP A 352 16.05 10.24 -30.47
CA ASP A 352 15.35 10.09 -31.74
C ASP A 352 16.32 9.97 -32.92
N ASN A 353 17.38 10.77 -32.94
CA ASN A 353 18.41 10.68 -33.97
C ASN A 353 19.11 9.31 -33.96
N LYS A 354 19.44 8.77 -32.78
CA LYS A 354 20.04 7.44 -32.64
C LYS A 354 19.08 6.32 -33.04
N VAL A 355 17.79 6.48 -32.76
CA VAL A 355 16.75 5.55 -33.21
C VAL A 355 16.63 5.57 -34.73
N GLN A 356 16.61 6.76 -35.34
CA GLN A 356 16.54 6.91 -36.80
C GLN A 356 17.76 6.31 -37.49
N GLU A 357 18.97 6.54 -36.96
CA GLU A 357 20.22 5.95 -37.46
C GLU A 357 20.16 4.41 -37.41
N ALA A 358 19.76 3.84 -36.28
CA ALA A 358 19.61 2.40 -36.14
C ALA A 358 18.56 1.82 -37.12
N LEU A 359 17.42 2.51 -37.31
CA LEU A 359 16.40 2.10 -38.27
C LEU A 359 16.90 2.14 -39.71
N PHE A 360 17.63 3.20 -40.09
CA PHE A 360 18.23 3.34 -41.42
C PHE A 360 19.25 2.23 -41.70
N ASN A 361 20.03 1.83 -40.69
CA ASN A 361 21.03 0.77 -40.77
C ASN A 361 20.44 -0.65 -40.61
N GLY A 362 19.13 -0.80 -40.35
CA GLY A 362 18.49 -2.09 -40.10
C GLY A 362 18.89 -2.74 -38.77
N GLU A 363 19.38 -1.97 -37.82
CA GLU A 363 19.81 -2.42 -36.51
C GLU A 363 18.62 -2.66 -35.56
N LYS A 364 18.72 -3.70 -34.73
CA LYS A 364 17.66 -4.06 -33.77
C LYS A 364 17.85 -3.43 -32.38
N ARG A 365 18.93 -2.68 -32.18
CA ARG A 365 19.33 -2.12 -30.88
C ARG A 365 19.90 -0.73 -31.07
N VAL A 366 19.56 0.17 -30.16
CA VAL A 366 20.14 1.49 -30.06
C VAL A 366 21.11 1.50 -28.89
N TYR A 367 22.31 2.01 -29.11
CA TYR A 367 23.32 2.18 -28.08
C TYR A 367 23.44 3.66 -27.73
N LEU A 368 23.29 3.96 -26.45
CA LEU A 368 23.45 5.30 -25.88
C LEU A 368 24.66 5.29 -24.95
N TYR A 369 25.55 6.25 -25.15
CA TYR A 369 26.79 6.41 -24.40
C TYR A 369 26.76 7.75 -23.67
N LYS A 370 27.57 7.87 -22.61
CA LYS A 370 27.73 9.13 -21.84
C LYS A 370 28.06 10.31 -22.77
N ASP A 371 28.91 10.07 -23.77
CA ASP A 371 29.37 11.11 -24.69
C ASP A 371 28.28 11.63 -25.64
N ASP A 372 27.20 10.87 -25.87
CA ASP A 372 26.06 11.34 -26.65
C ASP A 372 25.36 12.53 -25.95
N PHE A 373 25.50 12.63 -24.62
CA PHE A 373 24.87 13.65 -23.78
C PHE A 373 25.85 14.72 -23.29
N LYS A 374 27.12 14.71 -23.73
CA LYS A 374 28.19 15.60 -23.22
C LYS A 374 27.92 17.10 -23.34
N ASN A 375 27.04 17.49 -24.27
CA ASN A 375 26.65 18.88 -24.52
C ASN A 375 25.46 19.34 -23.68
N LEU A 376 24.90 18.47 -22.84
CA LEU A 376 23.86 18.82 -21.88
C LEU A 376 24.50 19.28 -20.58
N VAL A 377 23.94 20.33 -19.99
CA VAL A 377 24.43 20.93 -18.74
C VAL A 377 23.52 20.47 -17.62
N LEU A 378 24.09 20.03 -16.50
CA LEU A 378 23.31 19.72 -15.30
C LEU A 378 22.63 21.01 -14.81
N ASN A 379 21.30 20.96 -14.59
CA ASN A 379 20.64 22.04 -13.89
C ASN A 379 20.94 21.93 -12.39
N GLU A 380 21.73 22.86 -11.85
CA GLU A 380 22.09 22.87 -10.42
C GLU A 380 20.88 23.10 -9.49
N GLN A 381 19.77 23.62 -10.02
CA GLN A 381 18.51 23.80 -9.29
C GLN A 381 17.62 22.54 -9.33
N ALA A 382 18.04 21.49 -10.04
CA ALA A 382 17.30 20.23 -10.08
C ALA A 382 17.31 19.56 -8.70
N ASN A 383 16.12 19.44 -8.10
CA ASN A 383 15.95 18.76 -6.83
C ASN A 383 15.83 17.25 -7.05
N PHE A 384 16.95 16.54 -6.94
CA PHE A 384 16.96 15.08 -7.01
C PHE A 384 16.51 14.47 -5.68
N SER A 385 15.79 13.34 -5.74
CA SER A 385 15.54 12.53 -4.55
C SER A 385 16.87 12.17 -3.87
N LYS A 386 16.92 12.30 -2.53
CA LYS A 386 18.10 11.92 -1.73
C LYS A 386 18.40 10.42 -1.79
N SER A 387 17.38 9.61 -2.00
CA SER A 387 17.48 8.15 -2.13
C SER A 387 16.35 7.62 -3.00
N PHE A 388 16.48 6.39 -3.52
CA PHE A 388 15.45 5.72 -4.31
C PHE A 388 15.67 4.20 -4.30
N ASP A 389 14.62 3.44 -4.61
CA ASP A 389 14.73 2.02 -4.94
C ASP A 389 14.80 1.85 -6.46
N MET A 390 15.58 0.88 -6.95
CA MET A 390 15.61 0.50 -8.37
C MET A 390 15.34 -0.99 -8.54
N ASN A 391 14.43 -1.36 -9.45
CA ASN A 391 14.19 -2.76 -9.77
C ASN A 391 14.98 -3.17 -11.01
N ILE A 392 15.90 -4.12 -10.85
CA ILE A 392 16.76 -4.63 -11.91
C ILE A 392 16.57 -6.14 -12.08
N MET A 393 16.44 -6.58 -13.32
CA MET A 393 16.57 -7.98 -13.71
C MET A 393 18.01 -8.24 -14.13
N ILE A 394 18.64 -9.22 -13.47
CA ILE A 394 20.03 -9.61 -13.73
C ILE A 394 20.00 -10.93 -14.50
N TYR A 395 20.72 -10.97 -15.61
CA TYR A 395 20.91 -12.15 -16.45
C TYR A 395 22.39 -12.48 -16.48
N LYS A 396 22.72 -13.76 -16.36
CA LYS A 396 24.09 -14.25 -16.51
C LYS A 396 24.08 -15.33 -17.59
N ASP A 397 24.77 -15.01 -18.67
CA ASP A 397 25.20 -15.97 -19.69
C ASP A 397 26.73 -16.04 -19.56
N ASP A 398 27.50 -15.72 -20.61
CA ASP A 398 28.95 -15.48 -20.49
C ASP A 398 29.28 -14.19 -19.72
N GLU A 399 28.44 -13.16 -19.88
CA GLU A 399 28.58 -11.87 -19.21
C GLU A 399 27.32 -11.52 -18.41
N ILE A 400 27.49 -10.72 -17.36
CA ILE A 400 26.38 -10.19 -16.57
C ILE A 400 25.73 -9.03 -17.33
N LYS A 401 24.47 -9.23 -17.71
CA LYS A 401 23.60 -8.24 -18.34
C LYS A 401 22.51 -7.82 -17.36
N MET A 402 22.13 -6.54 -17.40
CA MET A 402 21.12 -5.98 -16.53
C MET A 402 20.05 -5.28 -17.35
N LYS A 403 18.79 -5.42 -16.92
CA LYS A 403 17.65 -4.76 -17.53
C LYS A 403 16.82 -4.10 -16.44
N ILE A 404 16.44 -2.85 -16.65
CA ILE A 404 15.49 -2.16 -15.77
C ILE A 404 14.13 -2.86 -15.85
N GLY A 405 13.55 -3.14 -14.69
CA GLY A 405 12.22 -3.75 -14.57
C GLY A 405 11.12 -2.86 -15.13
N ALA A 406 9.97 -3.46 -15.44
CA ALA A 406 8.80 -2.70 -15.90
C ALA A 406 8.27 -1.72 -14.84
N ASN A 407 8.48 -2.04 -13.56
CA ASN A 407 8.35 -1.07 -12.46
C ASN A 407 9.74 -0.52 -12.16
N PHE A 408 9.97 0.78 -12.34
CA PHE A 408 11.29 1.39 -12.15
C PHE A 408 11.81 1.30 -10.70
N GLY A 409 10.91 1.28 -9.71
CA GLY A 409 11.24 1.28 -8.29
C GLY A 409 10.43 2.30 -7.51
N ALA A 410 11.03 2.92 -6.50
CA ALA A 410 10.38 3.89 -5.63
C ALA A 410 11.24 5.15 -5.48
N ASN A 411 10.62 6.30 -5.25
CA ASN A 411 11.30 7.60 -5.13
C ASN A 411 12.01 7.83 -3.79
N GLU A 412 12.07 6.82 -2.93
CA GLU A 412 12.73 6.81 -1.63
C GLU A 412 13.16 5.38 -1.31
N ALA A 413 14.38 5.23 -0.80
CA ALA A 413 14.91 3.92 -0.44
C ALA A 413 14.07 3.26 0.65
N GLY A 414 13.80 1.98 0.50
CA GLY A 414 13.12 1.18 1.52
C GLY A 414 11.63 0.97 1.31
N LYS A 415 10.97 1.78 0.48
CA LYS A 415 9.51 1.73 0.27
C LYS A 415 9.03 0.39 -0.29
N SER A 416 9.84 -0.30 -1.07
CA SER A 416 9.39 -1.47 -1.83
C SER A 416 9.26 -2.76 -1.02
N PHE A 417 9.95 -2.87 0.13
CA PHE A 417 10.18 -4.16 0.80
C PHE A 417 9.65 -4.30 2.23
N GLN A 418 9.15 -3.23 2.85
CA GLN A 418 8.68 -3.27 4.25
C GLN A 418 7.54 -4.30 4.47
N ARG A 419 6.67 -4.49 3.48
CA ARG A 419 5.55 -5.45 3.57
C ARG A 419 6.00 -6.91 3.77
N PHE A 420 7.27 -7.22 3.54
CA PHE A 420 7.83 -8.57 3.68
C PHE A 420 8.64 -8.78 4.97
N SER A 421 8.61 -7.83 5.91
CA SER A 421 9.33 -7.91 7.19
C SER A 421 9.18 -9.27 7.88
N GLY A 422 7.96 -9.82 7.87
CA GLY A 422 7.63 -11.09 8.52
C GLY A 422 8.25 -12.35 7.90
N VAL A 423 8.95 -12.26 6.76
CA VAL A 423 9.69 -13.38 6.16
C VAL A 423 11.19 -13.12 6.04
N PHE A 424 11.69 -12.00 6.56
CA PHE A 424 13.11 -11.71 6.60
C PHE A 424 13.70 -12.08 7.95
N LYS A 425 14.97 -12.49 7.95
CA LYS A 425 15.73 -12.69 9.20
C LYS A 425 15.86 -11.34 9.91
N GLU A 426 15.52 -11.31 11.20
CA GLU A 426 15.41 -10.08 11.99
C GLU A 426 16.68 -9.22 11.92
N ASP A 427 17.87 -9.82 12.10
CA ASP A 427 19.15 -9.09 12.06
C ASP A 427 19.46 -8.50 10.68
N LYS A 428 19.15 -9.25 9.61
CA LYS A 428 19.32 -8.75 8.23
C LYS A 428 18.35 -7.61 7.95
N PHE A 429 17.13 -7.70 8.44
CA PHE A 429 16.12 -6.67 8.25
C PHE A 429 16.43 -5.41 9.06
N LYS A 430 16.92 -5.54 10.29
CA LYS A 430 17.46 -4.42 11.09
C LYS A 430 18.60 -3.71 10.34
N LYS A 431 19.55 -4.46 9.77
CA LYS A 431 20.63 -3.90 8.95
C LYS A 431 20.08 -3.18 7.72
N TYR A 432 19.11 -3.77 7.02
CA TYR A 432 18.44 -3.16 5.88
C TYR A 432 17.76 -1.83 6.26
N ASN A 433 17.07 -1.77 7.39
CA ASN A 433 16.36 -0.56 7.83
C ASN A 433 17.29 0.62 8.20
N LYS A 434 18.61 0.43 8.30
CA LYS A 434 19.57 1.55 8.42
C LYS A 434 19.55 2.47 7.20
N ILE A 435 19.01 2.04 6.05
CA ILE A 435 18.82 2.89 4.87
C ILE A 435 18.03 4.17 5.17
N TYR A 436 17.11 4.15 6.15
CA TYR A 436 16.30 5.30 6.52
C TYR A 436 17.09 6.39 7.27
N GLU A 437 18.23 6.04 7.87
CA GLU A 437 19.11 7.03 8.52
C GLU A 437 19.70 7.99 7.48
N TYR A 438 19.93 7.53 6.25
CA TYR A 438 20.46 8.35 5.15
C TYR A 438 19.43 9.29 4.52
N ALA A 439 18.14 9.07 4.77
CA ALA A 439 17.05 9.89 4.21
C ALA A 439 16.66 11.06 5.13
N LYS A 440 16.95 10.97 6.44
CA LYS A 440 16.59 11.99 7.43
C LYS A 440 17.63 13.11 7.43
N GLY A 441 17.15 14.35 7.47
CA GLY A 441 17.95 15.56 7.71
C GLY A 441 17.49 16.24 9.00
N ASP A 442 18.38 16.99 9.64
CA ASP A 442 18.17 17.48 11.01
C ASP A 442 17.10 18.60 11.12
N ASP A 443 16.76 19.28 10.03
CA ASP A 443 15.88 20.46 10.03
C ASP A 443 14.38 20.15 9.87
N TYR A 444 13.98 18.88 9.73
CA TYR A 444 12.60 18.52 9.37
C TYR A 444 12.00 17.47 10.31
N LEU A 445 10.71 17.65 10.64
CA LEU A 445 9.91 16.60 11.26
C LEU A 445 9.44 15.62 10.18
N TYR A 446 9.93 14.39 10.21
CA TYR A 446 9.48 13.32 9.33
C TYR A 446 8.24 12.67 9.91
N VAL A 447 7.16 12.63 9.14
CA VAL A 447 5.90 11.99 9.50
C VAL A 447 5.48 11.02 8.40
N ASP A 448 5.06 9.82 8.79
CA ASP A 448 4.37 8.91 7.89
C ASP A 448 2.89 9.28 7.83
N LEU A 449 2.33 9.36 6.62
CA LEU A 449 0.90 9.56 6.43
C LEU A 449 0.18 8.24 6.79
N ILE A 450 -0.66 8.29 7.83
CA ILE A 450 -1.43 7.16 8.38
C ILE A 450 -2.81 7.06 7.72
#